data_AF-A0AAP5JR94-F1
#
_entry.id   AF-A0AAP5JR94-F1
#
_cell.length_a   1.000
_cell.length_b   1.000
_cell.length_c   1.000
_cell.angle_alpha   90.00
_cell.angle_beta   90.00
_cell.angle_gamma   90.00
#
_symmetry.space_group_name_H-M   'P 1'
#
loop_
_entity.id
_entity.type
_entity.pdbx_description
1 polymer ?
#
loop_
_entity_poly.entity_id
_entity_poly.type
_entity_poly.pdbx_seq_one_letter_code
_entity_poly.pdbx_strand_id
1 'polypeptide(L)'
;MKNKHLNKKWVFILLAAFFNILLALLIMNRQDFFSSSSNEKNVPGFAGKVEVVSSPDLPAGVTSDSDSSENKYEQYSLYTQWKLAKNYKDGNYLVEAYQEYEIYKDERGNIMKTVPTENFRYLRYYQNPDQ
;
A
#
# COMPACT_ATOMS: atom_id res chain seq x y z
N MET A 1 -53.60 17.75 4.65
CA MET A 1 -52.53 17.72 3.63
C MET A 1 -52.54 16.36 2.96
N LYS A 2 -52.79 16.27 1.64
CA LYS A 2 -52.82 14.98 0.91
C LYS A 2 -51.39 14.58 0.58
N ASN A 3 -50.89 13.52 1.22
CA ASN A 3 -49.63 12.89 0.81
C ASN A 3 -49.81 12.31 -0.59
N LYS A 4 -49.13 12.93 -1.58
CA LYS A 4 -49.07 12.40 -2.95
C LYS A 4 -48.40 11.03 -2.88
N HIS A 5 -49.15 9.98 -3.17
CA HIS A 5 -48.62 8.63 -3.26
C HIS A 5 -47.70 8.56 -4.49
N LEU A 6 -46.38 8.65 -4.28
CA LEU A 6 -45.43 8.51 -5.39
C LEU A 6 -45.54 7.09 -5.95
N ASN A 7 -45.66 6.98 -7.28
CA ASN A 7 -45.68 5.70 -7.97
C ASN A 7 -44.30 5.02 -7.81
N LYS A 8 -44.30 3.75 -7.40
CA LYS A 8 -43.08 2.98 -7.13
C LYS A 8 -42.07 2.99 -8.29
N LYS A 9 -42.55 3.07 -9.55
CA LYS A 9 -41.68 3.19 -10.73
C LYS A 9 -40.91 4.51 -10.76
N TRP A 10 -41.53 5.61 -10.34
CA TRP A 10 -40.88 6.91 -10.21
C TRP A 10 -39.87 6.94 -9.07
N VAL A 11 -40.13 6.22 -7.98
CA VAL A 11 -39.16 6.04 -6.89
C VAL A 11 -37.88 5.35 -7.39
N PHE A 12 -38.01 4.29 -8.20
CA PHE A 12 -36.83 3.61 -8.78
C PHE A 12 -36.05 4.49 -9.75
N ILE A 13 -36.73 5.29 -10.57
CA ILE A 13 -36.08 6.22 -11.50
C ILE A 13 -35.31 7.30 -10.72
N LEU A 14 -35.92 7.87 -9.67
CA LEU A 14 -35.26 8.87 -8.81
C LEU A 14 -34.08 8.26 -8.05
N LEU A 15 -34.20 7.02 -7.58
CA LEU A 15 -33.12 6.32 -6.89
C LEU A 15 -31.92 6.05 -7.81
N ALA A 16 -32.18 5.60 -9.05
CA ALA A 16 -31.13 5.38 -10.04
C ALA A 16 -30.43 6.69 -10.43
N ALA A 17 -31.17 7.78 -10.59
CA ALA A 17 -30.60 9.10 -10.86
C ALA A 17 -29.74 9.60 -9.69
N PHE A 18 -30.22 9.43 -8.45
CA PHE A 18 -29.47 9.78 -7.25
C PHE A 18 -28.16 9.00 -7.14
N PHE A 19 -28.16 7.69 -7.43
CA PHE A 19 -26.95 6.87 -7.39
C PHE A 19 -25.91 7.29 -8.44
N ASN A 20 -26.33 7.69 -9.64
CA ASN A 20 -25.42 8.21 -10.67
C ASN A 20 -24.82 9.56 -10.27
N ILE A 21 -25.61 10.45 -9.66
CA ILE A 21 -25.12 11.73 -9.13
C ILE A 21 -24.16 11.50 -7.96
N LEU A 22 -24.48 10.57 -7.05
CA LEU A 22 -23.62 10.21 -5.93
C LEU A 22 -22.30 9.57 -6.40
N LEU A 23 -22.35 8.74 -7.45
CA LEU A 23 -21.15 8.17 -8.07
C LEU A 23 -20.28 9.25 -8.70
N ALA A 24 -20.87 10.22 -9.41
CA ALA A 24 -20.14 11.38 -9.95
C ALA A 24 -19.51 12.22 -8.84
N LEU A 25 -20.23 12.47 -7.75
CA LEU A 25 -19.71 13.17 -6.58
C LEU A 25 -18.59 12.40 -5.88
N LEU A 26 -18.64 11.06 -5.82
CA LEU A 26 -17.54 10.25 -5.30
C LEU A 26 -16.29 10.30 -6.19
N ILE A 27 -16.47 10.33 -7.50
CA ILE A 27 -15.35 10.49 -8.46
C ILE A 27 -14.73 11.88 -8.32
N MET A 28 -15.55 12.93 -8.19
CA MET A 28 -15.08 14.30 -7.96
C MET A 28 -14.40 14.47 -6.58
N ASN A 29 -14.96 13.90 -5.52
CA ASN A 29 -14.36 13.92 -4.18
C ASN A 29 -13.05 13.11 -4.09
N ARG A 30 -12.78 12.20 -5.04
CA ARG A 30 -11.47 11.56 -5.17
C ARG A 30 -10.40 12.44 -5.82
N GLN A 31 -10.77 13.51 -6.52
CA GLN A 31 -9.80 14.39 -7.18
C GLN A 31 -9.11 15.36 -6.21
N ASP A 32 -9.76 15.71 -5.09
CA ASP A 32 -9.15 16.60 -4.08
C ASP A 32 -8.34 15.84 -3.01
N PHE A 33 -8.45 14.50 -2.93
CA PHE A 33 -7.64 13.69 -1.99
C PHE A 33 -6.33 13.18 -2.61
N PHE A 34 -6.16 13.32 -3.93
CA PHE A 34 -4.89 13.06 -4.63
C PHE A 34 -4.32 14.35 -5.23
N SER A 35 -4.38 15.44 -4.47
CA SER A 35 -3.40 16.50 -4.62
C SER A 35 -2.35 16.32 -3.52
N SER A 36 -1.49 15.30 -3.68
CA SER A 36 -0.22 15.33 -2.98
C SER A 36 0.56 16.49 -3.58
N SER A 37 0.46 17.64 -2.90
CA SER A 37 1.21 18.85 -3.14
C SER A 37 2.70 18.49 -3.19
N SER A 38 3.24 18.33 -4.39
CA SER A 38 4.68 18.26 -4.62
C SER A 38 5.25 19.67 -4.53
N ASN A 39 5.21 20.27 -3.35
CA ASN A 39 6.12 21.37 -3.01
C ASN A 39 6.25 21.55 -1.50
N GLU A 40 6.97 20.62 -0.87
CA GLU A 40 7.76 20.97 0.31
C GLU A 40 9.19 20.46 0.10
N LYS A 41 10.10 21.43 0.03
CA LYS A 41 11.54 21.23 -0.07
C LYS A 41 12.03 20.45 1.15
N ASN A 42 12.88 19.45 0.90
CA ASN A 42 13.65 18.65 1.86
C ASN A 42 12.90 17.51 2.57
N VAL A 43 12.55 16.47 1.81
CA VAL A 43 12.80 15.11 2.31
C VAL A 43 13.80 14.50 1.34
N PRO A 44 14.98 14.03 1.79
CA PRO A 44 15.84 13.26 0.91
C PRO A 44 15.05 11.99 0.54
N GLY A 45 14.48 11.98 -0.66
CA GLY A 45 13.96 10.75 -1.25
C GLY A 45 15.14 9.78 -1.31
N PHE A 46 15.20 8.86 -0.35
CA PHE A 46 16.15 7.77 -0.41
C PHE A 46 15.70 6.89 -1.57
N ALA A 47 16.28 7.18 -2.74
CA ALA A 47 16.23 6.31 -3.90
C ALA A 47 16.99 5.03 -3.52
N GLY A 48 16.28 4.07 -2.91
CA GLY A 48 16.81 2.74 -2.67
C GLY A 48 17.08 2.07 -4.01
N LYS A 49 18.36 1.85 -4.34
CA LYS A 49 18.74 1.01 -5.46
C LYS A 49 18.35 -0.43 -5.13
N VAL A 50 17.26 -0.91 -5.71
CA VAL A 50 16.97 -2.35 -5.72
C VAL A 50 17.71 -2.93 -6.91
N GLU A 51 18.82 -3.62 -6.64
CA GLU A 51 19.51 -4.41 -7.65
C GLU A 51 18.67 -5.66 -7.92
N VAL A 52 18.09 -5.74 -9.12
CA VAL A 52 17.41 -6.95 -9.60
C VAL A 52 18.50 -7.91 -10.06
N VAL A 53 19.01 -8.71 -9.13
CA VAL A 53 19.90 -9.82 -9.46
C VAL A 53 19.07 -10.85 -10.22
N SER A 54 19.12 -10.78 -11.55
CA SER A 54 18.73 -11.90 -12.40
C SER A 54 19.85 -12.92 -12.32
N SER A 55 19.76 -13.84 -11.37
CA SER A 55 20.61 -15.02 -11.38
C SER A 55 20.10 -15.99 -12.46
N PRO A 56 20.92 -16.32 -13.45
CA PRO A 56 21.06 -17.70 -13.85
C PRO A 56 22.43 -18.17 -13.38
N ASP A 57 22.43 -19.18 -12.50
CA ASP A 57 23.63 -19.92 -12.15
C ASP A 57 24.27 -20.46 -13.44
N LEU A 58 25.43 -19.96 -13.83
CA LEU A 58 26.29 -20.60 -14.83
C LEU A 58 27.76 -20.61 -14.38
N PRO A 59 28.46 -21.73 -14.62
CA PRO A 59 29.73 -22.05 -14.00
C PRO A 59 30.88 -21.17 -14.49
N ALA A 60 31.84 -20.95 -13.60
CA ALA A 60 33.06 -20.19 -13.83
C ALA A 60 33.81 -20.64 -15.09
N GLY A 61 33.90 -19.76 -16.08
CA GLY A 61 34.81 -19.91 -17.21
C GLY A 61 34.26 -19.50 -18.56
N VAL A 62 33.95 -18.21 -18.77
CA VAL A 62 34.01 -17.60 -20.10
C VAL A 62 34.35 -16.11 -19.96
N THR A 63 35.46 -15.70 -20.56
CA THR A 63 35.83 -14.29 -20.80
C THR A 63 35.31 -13.87 -22.17
N SER A 64 35.03 -12.58 -22.34
CA SER A 64 34.37 -11.91 -23.49
C SER A 64 32.84 -11.97 -23.37
N ASP A 65 32.06 -10.89 -23.42
CA ASP A 65 32.26 -9.59 -24.07
C ASP A 65 31.58 -8.47 -23.26
N SER A 66 31.97 -7.24 -23.57
CA SER A 66 31.41 -5.98 -23.09
C SER A 66 29.90 -5.87 -23.34
N ASP A 67 29.08 -6.43 -22.46
CA ASP A 67 27.66 -6.06 -22.36
C ASP A 67 27.58 -4.73 -21.62
N SER A 68 27.55 -3.64 -22.40
CA SER A 68 26.99 -2.37 -21.95
C SER A 68 25.50 -2.60 -21.70
N SER A 69 25.16 -3.17 -20.54
CA SER A 69 23.80 -3.15 -20.06
C SER A 69 23.44 -1.69 -19.81
N GLU A 70 22.59 -1.13 -20.67
CA GLU A 70 21.86 0.09 -20.36
C GLU A 70 21.06 -0.19 -19.09
N ASN A 71 21.67 0.10 -17.94
CA ASN A 71 21.02 0.03 -16.65
C ASN A 71 20.00 1.17 -16.63
N LYS A 72 18.83 0.91 -17.20
CA LYS A 72 17.66 1.75 -17.07
C LYS A 72 17.26 1.68 -15.61
N TYR A 73 17.74 2.63 -14.82
CA TYR A 73 17.38 2.75 -13.41
C TYR A 73 15.87 2.97 -13.35
N GLU A 74 15.12 1.92 -13.05
CA GLU A 74 13.70 2.06 -12.78
C GLU A 74 13.56 2.81 -11.45
N GLN A 75 12.96 4.00 -11.52
CA GLN A 75 12.70 4.80 -10.34
C GLN A 75 11.48 4.22 -9.62
N TYR A 76 11.70 3.66 -8.43
CA TYR A 76 10.62 3.16 -7.59
C TYR A 76 10.26 4.16 -6.50
N SER A 77 8.96 4.25 -6.22
CA SER A 77 8.45 4.95 -5.04
C SER A 77 8.50 4.02 -3.83
N LEU A 78 9.05 4.50 -2.71
CA LEU A 78 9.19 3.75 -1.46
C LEU A 78 8.08 4.12 -0.48
N TYR A 79 7.43 3.09 0.08
CA TYR A 79 6.43 3.20 1.14
C TYR A 79 6.78 2.28 2.30
N THR A 80 6.25 2.56 3.49
CA THR A 80 6.36 1.66 4.64
C THR A 80 4.99 1.16 5.11
N GLN A 81 4.94 -0.09 5.56
CA GLN A 81 3.73 -0.70 6.12
C GLN A 81 4.06 -1.64 7.28
N TRP A 82 3.29 -1.54 8.36
CA TRP A 82 3.37 -2.46 9.50
C TRP A 82 2.46 -3.67 9.28
N LYS A 83 2.98 -4.88 9.53
CA LYS A 83 2.24 -6.14 9.43
C LYS A 83 2.44 -6.97 10.68
N LEU A 84 1.40 -7.67 11.13
CA LEU A 84 1.50 -8.61 12.26
C LEU A 84 2.46 -9.73 11.89
N ALA A 85 3.56 -9.84 12.63
CA ALA A 85 4.59 -10.85 12.41
C ALA A 85 4.40 -12.06 13.34
N LYS A 86 4.07 -11.80 14.61
CA LYS A 86 3.91 -12.86 15.61
C LYS A 86 2.94 -12.43 16.70
N ASN A 87 2.23 -13.40 17.25
CA ASN A 87 1.52 -13.28 18.52
C ASN A 87 2.08 -14.34 19.49
N TYR A 88 2.31 -13.97 20.75
CA TYR A 88 2.76 -14.89 21.79
C TYR A 88 2.32 -14.44 23.18
N LYS A 89 2.29 -15.39 24.13
CA LYS A 89 2.06 -15.09 25.55
C LYS A 89 3.38 -14.81 26.27
N ASP A 90 3.34 -13.80 27.14
CA ASP A 90 4.42 -13.39 28.03
C ASP A 90 3.83 -13.16 29.43
N GLY A 91 3.82 -14.22 30.25
CA GLY A 91 3.11 -14.24 31.53
C GLY A 91 1.60 -14.01 31.38
N ASN A 92 1.08 -13.00 32.08
CA ASN A 92 -0.32 -12.57 31.98
C ASN A 92 -0.56 -11.60 30.81
N TYR A 93 0.37 -11.49 29.85
CA TYR A 93 0.19 -10.64 28.69
C TYR A 93 0.07 -11.44 27.40
N LEU A 94 -0.88 -11.04 26.56
CA LEU A 94 -0.87 -11.37 25.14
C LEU A 94 -0.07 -10.29 24.41
N VAL A 95 0.94 -10.69 23.66
CA VAL A 95 1.83 -9.77 22.94
C VAL A 95 1.69 -9.97 21.44
N GLU A 96 1.46 -8.87 20.73
CA GLU A 96 1.49 -8.82 19.26
C GLU A 96 2.73 -8.05 18.80
N ALA A 97 3.56 -8.71 18.00
CA ALA A 97 4.71 -8.11 17.36
C ALA A 97 4.37 -7.78 15.91
N TYR A 98 4.50 -6.50 15.55
CA TYR A 98 4.33 -5.97 14.21
C TYR A 98 5.69 -5.63 13.63
N GLN A 99 5.98 -6.11 12.42
CA GLN A 99 7.20 -5.79 11.68
C GLN A 99 6.90 -4.77 10.59
N GLU A 100 7.80 -3.81 10.40
CA GLU A 100 7.73 -2.88 9.27
C GLU A 100 8.28 -3.50 7.99
N TYR A 101 7.65 -3.15 6.88
CA TYR A 101 8.05 -3.55 5.54
C TYR A 101 8.24 -2.33 4.66
N GLU A 102 9.31 -2.33 3.89
CA GLU A 102 9.52 -1.44 2.76
C GLU A 102 8.82 -2.00 1.53
N ILE A 103 7.96 -1.19 0.91
CA ILE A 103 7.19 -1.55 -0.27
C ILE A 103 7.60 -0.62 -1.41
N TYR A 104 8.17 -1.22 -2.44
CA TYR A 104 8.64 -0.55 -3.64
C TYR A 104 7.58 -0.68 -4.73
N LYS A 105 7.15 0.46 -5.28
CA LYS A 105 6.14 0.49 -6.35
C LYS A 105 6.67 1.15 -7.61
N ASP A 106 6.20 0.67 -8.76
CA ASP A 106 6.42 1.32 -10.05
C ASP A 106 5.58 2.61 -10.20
N GLU A 107 5.79 3.34 -11.30
CA GLU A 107 5.06 4.57 -11.61
C GLU A 107 3.54 4.36 -11.78
N ARG A 108 3.11 3.13 -12.04
CA ARG A 108 1.69 2.75 -12.17
C ARG A 108 1.07 2.31 -10.85
N GLY A 109 1.86 2.26 -9.77
CA GLY A 109 1.45 1.85 -8.44
C GLY A 109 1.46 0.34 -8.18
N ASN A 110 2.01 -0.47 -9.09
CA ASN A 110 2.17 -1.91 -8.89
C ASN A 110 3.30 -2.19 -7.90
N ILE A 111 3.11 -3.18 -7.02
CA ILE A 111 4.14 -3.58 -6.06
C ILE A 111 5.19 -4.42 -6.79
N MET A 112 6.42 -3.91 -6.81
CA MET A 112 7.57 -4.58 -7.42
C MET A 112 8.36 -5.39 -6.40
N LYS A 113 8.50 -4.87 -5.18
CA LYS A 113 9.23 -5.55 -4.10
C LYS A 113 8.64 -5.21 -2.74
N THR A 114 8.72 -6.17 -1.83
CA THR A 114 8.40 -5.98 -0.41
C THR A 114 9.53 -6.58 0.40
N VAL A 115 10.17 -5.78 1.26
CA VAL A 115 11.33 -6.17 2.05
C VAL A 115 11.01 -5.99 3.53
N PRO A 116 11.13 -7.02 4.38
CA PRO A 116 11.03 -6.85 5.82
C PRO A 116 12.19 -6.00 6.33
N THR A 117 11.93 -5.08 7.25
CA THR A 117 12.97 -4.37 7.99
C THR A 117 13.19 -5.02 9.35
N GLU A 118 14.24 -4.61 10.05
CA GLU A 118 14.50 -5.03 11.43
C GLU A 118 13.71 -4.19 12.46
N ASN A 119 12.78 -3.32 12.01
CA ASN A 119 11.98 -2.49 12.90
C ASN A 119 10.72 -3.24 13.36
N PHE A 120 10.59 -3.39 14.69
CA PHE A 120 9.45 -4.04 15.33
C PHE A 120 8.72 -3.09 16.29
N ARG A 121 7.39 -3.21 16.33
CA ARG A 121 6.51 -2.58 17.31
C ARG A 121 5.71 -3.65 18.04
N TYR A 122 5.40 -3.40 19.30
CA TYR A 122 4.74 -4.37 20.17
C TYR A 122 3.50 -3.77 20.81
N LEU A 123 2.39 -4.50 20.74
CA LEU A 123 1.20 -4.26 21.55
C LEU A 123 1.12 -5.34 22.62
N ARG A 124 0.82 -4.93 23.86
CA ARG A 124 0.71 -5.84 25.01
C ARG A 124 -0.65 -5.67 25.66
N TYR A 125 -1.38 -6.77 25.81
CA TYR A 125 -2.70 -6.81 26.42
C TYR A 125 -2.61 -7.62 27.70
N TYR A 126 -2.94 -7.02 28.83
CA TYR A 126 -3.06 -7.77 30.07
C TYR A 126 -4.27 -8.71 29.96
N GLN A 127 -4.01 -10.01 30.00
CA GLN A 127 -5.02 -11.04 30.13
C GLN A 127 -5.23 -11.26 31.63
N ASN A 128 -6.34 -10.73 32.14
CA ASN A 128 -6.72 -11.02 33.51
C ASN A 128 -7.08 -12.51 33.60
N PRO A 129 -6.40 -13.32 34.43
CA PRO A 129 -6.61 -14.76 34.48
C PRO A 129 -8.00 -15.18 35.01
N ASP A 130 -8.76 -14.24 35.56
CA ASP A 130 -10.06 -14.48 36.22
C ASP A 130 -11.29 -14.09 35.35
N GLN A 131 -11.14 -14.01 34.03
CA GLN A 131 -12.23 -13.74 33.06
C GLN A 131 -12.46 -14.94 32.13
#